data_AF-A0A5C6BII3-F1
#
_entry.id   AF-A0A5C6BII3-F1
#
_cell.length_a   1.000
_cell.length_b   1.000
_cell.length_c   1.000
_cell.angle_alpha   90.00
_cell.angle_beta   90.00
_cell.angle_gamma   90.00
#
_symmetry.space_group_name_H-M   'P 1'
#
loop_
_entity.id
_entity.type
_entity.pdbx_description
1 polymer ?
#
loop_
_entity_poly.entity_id
_entity_poly.type
_entity_poly.pdbx_seq_one_letter_code
_entity_poly.pdbx_strand_id
1 'polypeptide(L)'
;MNVREFPFRRWIPVLVVGGVLLLVIGILLPAVQRARTQARKTQSVNRLKNIGLGVHNYYNGQETFPSGGIIRDDGVAMHGWLTMIYPYAQIIFGVNMVRPWDDVENDPWVRQAFHDCENPAIPQQLSHDGYGLTHYMGNPHVFHRNSSVTFEDLTAGLSHTWLAGEVTGNFHPWAYPYNWRALGERLNDEPNGFGRPTGDGAYFVLADGRVKFFGNAVGEEVLRNLANAPPRATPEQTAIPTTRVESETCNWKYEEIKLQPASADGVSFAKVWIDGAGIPQTVSVFCRTRDSTIRRGSGSRLLSEQEFRRLHDKYPSTRKLFGLHGIDDASAKMIAQFEDLEFLETERIQLSATGLQALQKLPQLKIMRVRCWHQAAGDELKASLPDCEIRGAWQLPDDVQPFDWLTW
;
A
#
# COMPACT_ATOMS: atom_id res chain seq x y z
N MET A 1 11.33 -14.75 -79.32
CA MET A 1 10.32 -15.15 -78.32
C MET A 1 10.98 -15.03 -76.94
N ASN A 2 10.72 -13.96 -76.20
CA ASN A 2 11.27 -13.78 -74.86
C ASN A 2 10.15 -13.17 -73.99
N VAL A 3 9.32 -14.07 -73.44
CA VAL A 3 8.28 -13.68 -72.48
C VAL A 3 9.01 -13.31 -71.20
N ARG A 4 9.17 -12.00 -70.94
CA ARG A 4 9.62 -11.51 -69.64
C ARG A 4 8.60 -12.01 -68.61
N GLU A 5 9.00 -12.97 -67.79
CA GLU A 5 8.18 -13.44 -66.67
C GLU A 5 7.77 -12.23 -65.81
N PHE A 6 6.46 -12.01 -65.69
CA PHE A 6 5.93 -10.92 -64.90
C PHE A 6 6.45 -11.01 -63.45
N PRO A 7 7.04 -9.93 -62.89
CA PRO A 7 7.64 -9.93 -61.56
C PRO A 7 6.63 -10.23 -60.43
N PHE A 8 5.33 -10.19 -60.74
CA PHE A 8 4.23 -10.46 -59.83
C PHE A 8 4.17 -11.92 -59.33
N ARG A 9 4.63 -12.89 -60.13
CA ARG A 9 4.61 -14.32 -59.76
C ARG A 9 5.45 -14.61 -58.51
N ARG A 10 6.51 -13.81 -58.26
CA ARG A 10 7.36 -13.92 -57.07
C ARG A 10 6.68 -13.43 -55.78
N TRP A 11 5.69 -12.54 -55.90
CA TRP A 11 4.98 -11.96 -54.76
C TRP A 11 3.74 -12.75 -54.35
N ILE A 12 3.19 -13.58 -55.24
CA ILE A 12 1.99 -14.39 -54.95
C ILE A 12 2.17 -15.25 -53.68
N PRO A 13 3.26 -16.03 -53.49
CA PRO A 13 3.42 -16.82 -52.26
C PRO A 13 3.49 -15.96 -51.00
N VAL A 14 4.17 -14.80 -51.09
CA VAL A 14 4.29 -13.84 -49.98
C VAL A 14 2.92 -13.26 -49.61
N LEU A 15 2.10 -12.91 -50.61
CA LEU A 15 0.75 -12.40 -50.41
C LEU A 15 -0.20 -13.45 -49.83
N VAL A 16 -0.11 -14.71 -50.28
CA VAL A 16 -0.93 -15.80 -49.74
C VAL A 16 -0.57 -16.07 -48.29
N VAL A 17 0.72 -16.19 -47.97
CA VAL A 17 1.18 -16.39 -46.58
C VAL A 17 0.81 -15.19 -45.70
N GLY A 18 0.99 -13.97 -46.19
CA GLY A 18 0.58 -12.76 -45.50
C GLY A 18 -0.94 -12.68 -45.26
N GLY A 19 -1.74 -13.06 -46.26
CA GLY A 19 -3.20 -13.10 -46.16
C GLY A 19 -3.70 -14.12 -45.11
N VAL A 20 -3.09 -15.31 -45.08
CA VAL A 20 -3.39 -16.32 -44.03
C VAL A 20 -2.98 -15.80 -42.65
N LEU A 21 -1.81 -15.17 -42.52
CA LEU A 21 -1.37 -14.61 -41.23
C LEU A 21 -2.31 -13.53 -40.73
N LEU A 22 -2.75 -12.60 -41.60
CA LEU A 22 -3.72 -11.57 -41.27
C LEU A 22 -5.08 -12.15 -40.86
N LEU A 23 -5.54 -13.20 -41.54
CA LEU A 23 -6.77 -13.92 -41.17
C LEU A 23 -6.64 -14.54 -39.77
N VAL A 24 -5.54 -15.23 -39.50
CA VAL A 24 -5.28 -15.86 -38.19
C VAL A 24 -5.22 -14.79 -37.09
N ILE A 25 -4.51 -13.69 -37.30
CA ILE A 25 -4.45 -12.57 -36.34
C ILE A 25 -5.85 -11.97 -36.11
N GLY A 26 -6.64 -11.80 -37.18
CA GLY A 26 -8.00 -11.28 -37.11
C GLY A 26 -8.94 -12.14 -36.24
N ILE A 27 -8.76 -13.45 -36.24
CA ILE A 27 -9.53 -14.38 -35.39
C ILE A 27 -8.98 -14.40 -33.95
N LEU A 28 -7.66 -14.29 -33.77
CA LEU A 28 -7.01 -14.39 -32.46
C LEU A 28 -7.18 -13.13 -31.59
N LEU A 29 -7.16 -11.93 -32.19
CA LEU A 29 -7.16 -10.68 -31.43
C LEU A 29 -8.42 -10.52 -30.54
N PRO A 30 -9.66 -10.75 -31.04
CA PRO A 30 -10.86 -10.70 -30.20
C PRO A 30 -10.85 -11.76 -29.10
N ALA A 31 -10.31 -12.96 -29.38
CA ALA A 31 -10.22 -14.05 -28.41
C ALA A 31 -9.26 -13.70 -27.25
N VAL A 32 -8.09 -13.13 -27.56
CA VAL A 32 -7.12 -12.68 -26.55
C VAL A 32 -7.69 -11.58 -25.67
N GLN A 33 -8.43 -10.62 -26.26
CA GLN A 33 -9.07 -9.54 -25.49
C GLN A 33 -10.16 -10.07 -24.54
N ARG A 34 -10.99 -11.01 -25.01
CA ARG A 34 -11.99 -11.70 -24.17
C ARG A 34 -11.32 -12.45 -23.02
N ALA A 35 -10.25 -13.19 -23.30
CA ALA A 35 -9.48 -13.91 -22.29
C ALA A 35 -8.89 -12.97 -21.23
N ARG A 36 -8.29 -11.85 -21.65
CA ARG A 36 -7.75 -10.82 -20.72
C ARG A 36 -8.84 -10.22 -19.83
N THR A 37 -10.01 -9.91 -20.41
CA THR A 37 -11.13 -9.35 -19.65
C THR A 37 -11.66 -10.35 -18.62
N GLN A 38 -11.79 -11.62 -18.99
CA GLN A 38 -12.17 -12.68 -18.05
C GLN A 38 -11.12 -12.89 -16.96
N ALA A 39 -9.82 -12.86 -17.30
CA ALA A 39 -8.75 -12.97 -16.32
C ALA A 39 -8.81 -11.85 -15.27
N ARG A 40 -9.05 -10.60 -15.69
CA ARG A 40 -9.24 -9.46 -14.78
C ARG A 40 -10.46 -9.67 -13.86
N LYS A 41 -11.58 -10.16 -14.41
CA LYS A 41 -12.78 -10.49 -13.62
C LYS A 41 -12.46 -11.55 -12.56
N THR A 42 -11.83 -12.66 -12.94
CA THR A 42 -11.42 -13.73 -12.02
C THR A 42 -10.45 -13.23 -10.95
N GLN A 43 -9.50 -12.38 -11.31
CA GLN A 43 -8.57 -11.76 -10.35
C GLN A 43 -9.31 -10.89 -9.33
N SER A 44 -10.23 -10.00 -9.76
CA SER A 44 -11.03 -9.20 -8.82
C SER A 44 -11.85 -10.05 -7.86
N VAL A 45 -12.49 -11.12 -8.38
CA VAL A 45 -13.23 -12.09 -7.55
C VAL A 45 -12.32 -12.75 -6.52
N ASN A 46 -11.10 -13.13 -6.90
CA ASN A 46 -10.15 -13.74 -5.98
C ASN A 46 -9.65 -12.75 -4.92
N ARG A 47 -9.45 -11.47 -5.27
CA ARG A 47 -9.11 -10.41 -4.29
C ARG A 47 -10.21 -10.23 -3.26
N LEU A 48 -11.49 -10.21 -3.67
CA LEU A 48 -12.63 -10.22 -2.74
C LEU A 48 -12.69 -11.48 -1.85
N LYS A 49 -12.33 -12.66 -2.39
CA LYS A 49 -12.21 -13.88 -1.58
C LYS A 49 -11.11 -13.77 -0.53
N ASN A 50 -9.95 -13.19 -0.89
CA ASN A 50 -8.86 -12.94 0.05
C ASN A 50 -9.30 -11.97 1.16
N ILE A 51 -10.04 -10.91 0.82
CA ILE A 51 -10.65 -10.01 1.79
C ILE A 51 -11.59 -10.77 2.74
N GLY A 52 -12.51 -11.58 2.20
CA GLY A 52 -13.41 -12.41 3.01
C GLY A 52 -12.65 -13.35 3.94
N LEU A 53 -11.62 -14.04 3.42
CA LEU A 53 -10.76 -14.92 4.20
C LEU A 53 -10.05 -14.16 5.33
N GLY A 54 -9.49 -12.98 5.04
CA GLY A 54 -8.86 -12.12 6.03
C GLY A 54 -9.81 -11.71 7.14
N VAL A 55 -11.06 -11.37 6.80
CA VAL A 55 -12.12 -11.05 7.76
C VAL A 55 -12.45 -12.26 8.65
N HIS A 56 -12.64 -13.45 8.07
CA HIS A 56 -12.91 -14.68 8.84
C HIS A 56 -11.75 -15.07 9.76
N ASN A 57 -10.51 -14.92 9.28
CA ASN A 57 -9.31 -15.19 10.07
C ASN A 57 -9.15 -14.21 11.23
N TYR A 58 -9.46 -12.92 11.01
CA TYR A 58 -9.51 -11.91 12.06
C TYR A 58 -10.56 -12.30 13.12
N TYR A 59 -11.78 -12.64 12.68
CA TYR A 59 -12.85 -13.07 13.57
C TYR A 59 -12.44 -14.27 14.43
N ASN A 60 -11.79 -15.27 13.84
CA ASN A 60 -11.35 -16.46 14.58
C ASN A 60 -10.36 -16.14 15.73
N GLY A 61 -9.63 -15.02 15.65
CA GLY A 61 -8.73 -14.57 16.71
C GLY A 61 -9.32 -13.51 17.65
N GLN A 62 -10.27 -12.70 17.20
CA GLN A 62 -10.79 -11.52 17.92
C GLN A 62 -12.26 -11.66 18.33
N GLU A 63 -12.93 -12.75 17.93
CA GLU A 63 -14.34 -13.09 18.18
C GLU A 63 -15.36 -12.04 17.72
N THR A 64 -14.89 -11.05 16.95
CA THR A 64 -15.66 -9.94 16.40
C THR A 64 -15.16 -9.66 14.98
N PHE A 65 -16.03 -9.11 14.13
CA PHE A 65 -15.61 -8.51 12.87
C PHE A 65 -14.68 -7.31 13.14
N PRO A 66 -13.72 -7.04 12.24
CA PRO A 66 -12.87 -5.88 12.39
C PRO A 66 -13.71 -4.60 12.45
N SER A 67 -13.32 -3.70 13.33
CA SER A 67 -13.97 -2.39 13.38
C SER A 67 -13.78 -1.68 12.05
N GLY A 68 -14.83 -1.03 11.54
CA GLY A 68 -14.75 -0.27 10.29
C GLY A 68 -13.60 0.73 10.29
N GLY A 69 -13.46 1.40 11.42
CA GLY A 69 -12.36 2.26 11.75
C GLY A 69 -12.28 2.46 13.26
N ILE A 70 -11.06 2.44 13.80
CA ILE A 70 -10.80 2.88 15.17
C ILE A 70 -10.60 4.38 15.13
N ILE A 71 -11.44 5.11 15.84
CA ILE A 71 -11.32 6.55 16.04
C ILE A 71 -11.34 6.81 17.53
N ARG A 72 -10.27 7.43 18.02
CA ARG A 72 -10.09 7.77 19.43
C ARG A 72 -11.12 8.83 19.85
N ASP A 73 -11.36 8.95 21.16
CA ASP A 73 -12.34 9.87 21.73
C ASP A 73 -12.07 11.34 21.38
N ASP A 74 -10.80 11.71 21.14
CA ASP A 74 -10.40 13.05 20.70
C ASP A 74 -10.55 13.27 19.18
N GLY A 75 -11.15 12.31 18.46
CA GLY A 75 -11.42 12.39 17.03
C GLY A 75 -10.25 11.96 16.14
N VAL A 76 -9.11 11.56 16.72
CA VAL A 76 -7.97 11.09 15.93
C VAL A 76 -8.29 9.76 15.26
N ALA A 77 -8.15 9.73 13.95
CA ALA A 77 -8.46 8.59 13.11
C ALA A 77 -7.27 7.60 13.14
N MET A 78 -7.46 6.42 13.73
CA MET A 78 -6.41 5.43 13.90
C MET A 78 -6.31 4.55 12.66
N HIS A 79 -7.01 3.42 12.57
CA HIS A 79 -6.87 2.47 11.45
C HIS A 79 -8.21 1.92 10.97
N GLY A 80 -8.31 1.65 9.68
CA GLY A 80 -9.47 1.03 9.05
C GLY A 80 -9.48 -0.50 9.10
N TRP A 81 -10.64 -1.09 8.84
CA TRP A 81 -10.84 -2.55 8.82
C TRP A 81 -9.88 -3.29 7.89
N LEU A 82 -9.53 -2.72 6.73
CA LEU A 82 -8.55 -3.28 5.80
C LEU A 82 -7.16 -3.41 6.43
N THR A 83 -6.74 -2.44 7.25
CA THR A 83 -5.48 -2.51 8.01
C THR A 83 -5.52 -3.61 9.07
N MET A 84 -6.68 -3.87 9.67
CA MET A 84 -6.82 -4.88 10.72
C MET A 84 -6.80 -6.32 10.20
N ILE A 85 -7.42 -6.57 9.06
CA ILE A 85 -7.40 -7.91 8.44
C ILE A 85 -6.07 -8.21 7.75
N TYR A 86 -5.22 -7.19 7.61
CA TYR A 86 -3.99 -7.25 6.84
C TYR A 86 -3.03 -8.36 7.28
N PRO A 87 -2.71 -8.56 8.58
CA PRO A 87 -1.84 -9.66 9.03
C PRO A 87 -2.42 -11.06 8.75
N TYR A 88 -3.74 -11.13 8.54
CA TYR A 88 -4.49 -12.37 8.33
C TYR A 88 -4.74 -12.67 6.85
N ALA A 89 -4.65 -11.66 5.99
CA ALA A 89 -4.76 -11.78 4.54
C ALA A 89 -3.38 -11.94 3.87
N GLN A 90 -2.35 -11.23 4.37
CA GLN A 90 -0.97 -11.26 3.85
C GLN A 90 0.08 -11.00 4.94
N ILE A 91 1.34 -11.40 4.68
CA ILE A 91 2.48 -11.13 5.58
C ILE A 91 3.09 -9.77 5.25
N ILE A 92 2.58 -8.70 5.85
CA ILE A 92 3.26 -7.41 5.84
C ILE A 92 3.09 -6.76 7.22
N PHE A 93 4.20 -6.49 7.91
CA PHE A 93 4.24 -6.17 9.35
C PHE A 93 4.79 -4.77 9.64
N GLY A 94 4.53 -3.80 8.76
CA GLY A 94 5.16 -2.49 8.82
C GLY A 94 4.38 -1.38 9.52
N VAL A 95 3.04 -1.46 9.49
CA VAL A 95 2.17 -0.39 10.01
C VAL A 95 2.21 -0.35 11.53
N ASN A 96 2.52 0.81 12.09
CA ASN A 96 2.47 1.08 13.51
C ASN A 96 1.03 1.34 13.96
N MET A 97 0.42 0.32 14.58
CA MET A 97 -0.98 0.35 15.01
C MET A 97 -1.27 1.31 16.19
N VAL A 98 -0.24 1.86 16.82
CA VAL A 98 -0.34 2.80 17.96
C VAL A 98 -0.39 4.26 17.47
N ARG A 99 -0.07 4.50 16.19
CA ARG A 99 -0.07 5.83 15.58
C ARG A 99 -1.25 5.97 14.61
N PRO A 100 -1.71 7.20 14.31
CA PRO A 100 -2.70 7.42 13.26
C PRO A 100 -2.30 6.78 11.92
N TRP A 101 -3.26 6.37 11.08
CA TRP A 101 -2.98 5.74 9.79
C TRP A 101 -2.12 6.61 8.87
N ASP A 102 -2.26 7.93 8.95
CA ASP A 102 -1.55 8.95 8.16
C ASP A 102 -0.34 9.54 8.90
N ASP A 103 0.06 8.96 10.03
CA ASP A 103 1.31 9.32 10.69
C ASP A 103 2.50 9.05 9.77
N VAL A 104 3.51 9.91 9.85
CA VAL A 104 4.73 9.83 9.05
C VAL A 104 5.44 8.47 9.19
N GLU A 105 5.33 7.77 10.31
CA GLU A 105 5.90 6.42 10.49
C GLU A 105 5.20 5.36 9.62
N ASN A 106 3.95 5.60 9.25
CA ASN A 106 3.14 4.70 8.46
C ASN A 106 3.28 4.96 6.95
N ASP A 107 3.77 6.14 6.53
CA ASP A 107 3.90 6.56 5.14
C ASP A 107 4.49 5.50 4.19
N PRO A 108 5.63 4.84 4.48
CA PRO A 108 6.22 3.85 3.58
C PRO A 108 5.28 2.69 3.25
N TRP A 109 4.38 2.38 4.18
CA TRP A 109 3.45 1.26 4.09
C TRP A 109 2.13 1.70 3.47
N VAL A 110 1.57 2.82 3.91
CA VAL A 110 0.26 3.29 3.42
C VAL A 110 0.31 3.89 2.02
N ARG A 111 1.49 4.33 1.56
CA ARG A 111 1.73 4.77 0.17
C ARG A 111 1.90 3.62 -0.83
N GLN A 112 2.08 2.39 -0.34
CA GLN A 112 2.15 1.24 -1.20
C GLN A 112 0.74 0.85 -1.68
N ALA A 113 0.61 0.63 -2.98
CA ALA A 113 -0.60 0.09 -3.56
C ALA A 113 -0.67 -1.43 -3.26
N PHE A 114 -1.75 -1.87 -2.61
CA PHE A 114 -1.93 -3.27 -2.21
C PHE A 114 -2.74 -4.02 -3.24
N HIS A 115 -2.12 -5.04 -3.85
CA HIS A 115 -2.74 -5.84 -4.89
C HIS A 115 -4.10 -6.41 -4.47
N ASP A 116 -4.26 -6.83 -3.22
CA ASP A 116 -5.53 -7.38 -2.70
C ASP A 116 -6.61 -6.32 -2.49
N CYS A 117 -6.23 -5.06 -2.32
CA CYS A 117 -7.17 -3.93 -2.24
C CYS A 117 -7.50 -3.36 -3.62
N GLU A 118 -6.86 -3.82 -4.69
CA GLU A 118 -7.03 -3.23 -6.02
C GLU A 118 -8.07 -3.94 -6.88
N ASN A 119 -8.59 -3.30 -7.93
CA ASN A 119 -9.25 -4.01 -9.04
C ASN A 119 -8.32 -3.97 -10.27
N PRO A 120 -7.97 -5.11 -10.90
CA PRO A 120 -7.00 -5.13 -12.01
C PRO A 120 -7.51 -4.47 -13.30
N ALA A 121 -8.79 -4.09 -13.34
CA ALA A 121 -9.39 -3.32 -14.42
C ALA A 121 -9.34 -1.80 -14.17
N ILE A 122 -8.97 -1.34 -12.98
CA ILE A 122 -8.89 0.09 -12.63
C ILE A 122 -7.40 0.49 -12.57
N PRO A 123 -6.98 1.46 -13.40
CA PRO A 123 -5.57 1.88 -13.46
C PRO A 123 -5.14 2.79 -12.30
N GLN A 124 -6.09 3.43 -11.61
CA GLN A 124 -5.80 4.39 -10.55
C GLN A 124 -5.42 3.67 -9.25
N GLN A 125 -4.13 3.61 -8.94
CA GLN A 125 -3.64 2.89 -7.76
C GLN A 125 -3.30 3.79 -6.57
N LEU A 126 -3.10 5.08 -6.82
CA LEU A 126 -2.67 6.06 -5.82
C LEU A 126 -3.64 7.24 -5.74
N SER A 127 -3.83 7.79 -4.54
CA SER A 127 -4.58 9.01 -4.30
C SER A 127 -3.82 10.24 -4.81
N HIS A 128 -4.48 11.40 -4.80
CA HIS A 128 -3.80 12.68 -5.08
C HIS A 128 -2.63 12.94 -4.13
N ASP A 129 -2.72 12.51 -2.87
CA ASP A 129 -1.65 12.65 -1.87
C ASP A 129 -0.62 11.51 -1.90
N GLY A 130 -0.74 10.57 -2.87
CA GLY A 130 0.20 9.47 -3.06
C GLY A 130 -0.03 8.26 -2.14
N TYR A 131 -1.19 8.16 -1.48
CA TYR A 131 -1.56 6.99 -0.69
C TYR A 131 -2.09 5.85 -1.57
N GLY A 132 -1.80 4.60 -1.22
CA GLY A 132 -2.34 3.43 -1.92
C GLY A 132 -3.86 3.37 -1.79
N LEU A 133 -4.56 3.17 -2.90
CA LEU A 133 -6.02 3.14 -2.92
C LEU A 133 -6.60 1.75 -2.70
N THR A 134 -7.82 1.70 -2.18
CA THR A 134 -8.69 0.53 -2.26
C THR A 134 -9.80 0.73 -3.30
N HIS A 135 -10.07 -0.32 -4.07
CA HIS A 135 -11.16 -0.44 -5.02
C HIS A 135 -12.34 -1.25 -4.46
N TYR A 136 -12.30 -1.54 -3.15
CA TYR A 136 -13.32 -2.24 -2.40
C TYR A 136 -13.73 -1.43 -1.17
N MET A 137 -15.04 -1.35 -0.92
CA MET A 137 -15.61 -0.66 0.23
C MET A 137 -16.42 -1.61 1.09
N GLY A 138 -16.35 -1.40 2.41
CA GLY A 138 -17.05 -2.19 3.41
C GLY A 138 -18.52 -1.83 3.57
N ASN A 139 -19.28 -2.78 4.11
CA ASN A 139 -20.65 -2.59 4.57
C ASN A 139 -20.66 -1.70 5.81
N PRO A 140 -21.27 -0.51 5.77
CA PRO A 140 -21.26 0.42 6.89
C PRO A 140 -21.96 -0.13 8.13
N HIS A 141 -22.86 -1.11 8.00
CA HIS A 141 -23.51 -1.68 9.17
C HIS A 141 -22.67 -2.73 9.89
N VAL A 142 -21.76 -3.40 9.18
CA VAL A 142 -20.80 -4.36 9.77
C VAL A 142 -19.52 -3.62 10.20
N PHE A 143 -19.01 -2.77 9.31
CA PHE A 143 -17.76 -2.03 9.40
C PHE A 143 -18.02 -0.54 9.62
N HIS A 144 -18.73 -0.17 10.69
CA HIS A 144 -18.85 1.24 11.11
C HIS A 144 -17.73 1.63 12.09
N ARG A 145 -17.67 2.93 12.39
CA ARG A 145 -16.79 3.50 13.41
C ARG A 145 -16.92 2.76 14.75
N ASN A 146 -15.78 2.32 15.29
CA ASN A 146 -15.65 1.67 16.59
C ASN A 146 -16.62 0.48 16.77
N SER A 147 -17.00 -0.18 15.67
CA SER A 147 -17.87 -1.37 15.70
C SER A 147 -17.18 -2.57 16.34
N SER A 148 -18.00 -3.46 16.92
CA SER A 148 -17.64 -4.77 17.47
C SER A 148 -18.70 -5.81 17.12
N VAL A 149 -19.08 -5.86 15.85
CA VAL A 149 -20.14 -6.75 15.34
C VAL A 149 -19.69 -8.21 15.41
N THR A 150 -20.59 -9.12 15.76
CA THR A 150 -20.34 -10.57 15.82
C THR A 150 -21.12 -11.33 14.75
N PHE A 151 -20.89 -12.64 14.58
CA PHE A 151 -21.73 -13.46 13.72
C PHE A 151 -23.18 -13.56 14.21
N GLU A 152 -23.40 -13.44 15.53
CA GLU A 152 -24.75 -13.51 16.14
C GLU A 152 -25.59 -12.30 15.75
N ASP A 153 -24.95 -11.15 15.54
CA ASP A 153 -25.63 -9.91 15.11
C ASP A 153 -26.12 -9.97 13.67
N LEU A 154 -25.62 -10.90 12.85
CA LEU A 154 -25.99 -11.05 11.44
C LEU A 154 -27.31 -11.83 11.30
N THR A 155 -28.40 -11.32 11.88
CA THR A 155 -29.67 -12.05 12.01
C THR A 155 -30.41 -12.30 10.68
N ALA A 156 -30.05 -11.60 9.60
CA ALA A 156 -30.51 -11.93 8.23
C ALA A 156 -29.86 -13.21 7.67
N GLY A 157 -28.83 -13.73 8.34
CA GLY A 157 -28.02 -14.86 7.91
C GLY A 157 -26.80 -14.44 7.10
N LEU A 158 -25.76 -15.29 7.17
CA LEU A 158 -24.45 -15.02 6.57
C LEU A 158 -24.49 -14.85 5.05
N SER A 159 -25.33 -15.63 4.36
CA SER A 159 -25.51 -15.55 2.90
C SER A 159 -26.38 -14.36 2.44
N HIS A 160 -26.95 -13.59 3.36
CA HIS A 160 -27.75 -12.39 3.06
C HIS A 160 -27.10 -11.11 3.59
N THR A 161 -25.94 -11.22 4.21
CA THR A 161 -25.16 -10.08 4.70
C THR A 161 -23.93 -9.93 3.83
N TRP A 162 -23.78 -8.80 3.15
CA TRP A 162 -22.54 -8.49 2.44
C TRP A 162 -21.52 -7.85 3.37
N LEU A 163 -20.24 -8.12 3.13
CA LEU A 163 -19.13 -7.55 3.89
C LEU A 163 -18.45 -6.43 3.11
N ALA A 164 -18.05 -6.68 1.87
CA ALA A 164 -17.39 -5.70 1.02
C ALA A 164 -17.78 -5.86 -0.46
N GLY A 165 -17.65 -4.80 -1.25
CA GLY A 165 -18.00 -4.79 -2.67
C GLY A 165 -17.11 -3.92 -3.54
N GLU A 166 -17.14 -4.19 -4.85
CA GLU A 166 -16.42 -3.40 -5.87
C GLU A 166 -16.99 -1.98 -5.99
N VAL A 167 -16.11 -0.98 -6.06
CA VAL A 167 -16.46 0.42 -6.34
C VAL A 167 -15.76 0.93 -7.61
N THR A 168 -16.30 1.98 -8.21
CA THR A 168 -15.81 2.53 -9.51
C THR A 168 -15.31 3.96 -9.45
N GLY A 169 -15.47 4.66 -8.33
CA GLY A 169 -15.04 6.03 -8.20
C GLY A 169 -14.84 6.45 -6.75
N ASN A 170 -14.31 7.67 -6.60
CA ASN A 170 -13.99 8.29 -5.31
C ASN A 170 -13.22 7.31 -4.40
N PHE A 171 -12.16 6.67 -4.89
CA PHE A 171 -11.44 5.68 -4.07
C PHE A 171 -10.85 6.32 -2.82
N HIS A 172 -10.75 5.55 -1.74
CA HIS A 172 -10.09 5.97 -0.52
C HIS A 172 -8.74 5.27 -0.37
N PRO A 173 -7.79 5.84 0.39
CA PRO A 173 -6.61 5.10 0.81
C PRO A 173 -7.01 3.81 1.53
N TRP A 174 -6.37 2.68 1.24
CA TRP A 174 -6.74 1.39 1.85
C TRP A 174 -6.61 1.40 3.39
N ALA A 175 -5.71 2.22 3.95
CA ALA A 175 -5.51 2.36 5.38
C ALA A 175 -6.46 3.36 6.06
N TYR A 176 -7.20 4.13 5.27
CA TYR A 176 -8.11 5.16 5.76
C TYR A 176 -9.22 4.54 6.64
N PRO A 177 -9.46 5.05 7.85
CA PRO A 177 -10.42 4.48 8.79
C PRO A 177 -11.89 4.72 8.45
N TYR A 178 -12.22 5.21 7.25
CA TYR A 178 -13.60 5.37 6.78
C TYR A 178 -13.83 4.68 5.42
N ASN A 179 -13.35 3.45 5.30
CA ASN A 179 -13.41 2.63 4.09
C ASN A 179 -14.72 1.83 3.97
N TRP A 180 -15.86 2.49 4.19
CA TRP A 180 -17.21 1.95 3.99
C TRP A 180 -18.07 2.93 3.22
N ARG A 181 -19.11 2.44 2.56
CA ARG A 181 -20.11 3.27 1.86
C ARG A 181 -21.47 2.59 1.86
N ALA A 182 -22.54 3.39 1.92
CA ALA A 182 -23.88 2.87 1.72
C ALA A 182 -24.00 2.24 0.32
N LEU A 183 -24.69 1.11 0.23
CA LEU A 183 -24.83 0.35 -1.02
C LEU A 183 -25.55 1.15 -2.12
N GLY A 184 -26.47 2.04 -1.73
CA GLY A 184 -27.34 2.77 -2.64
C GLY A 184 -28.51 1.91 -3.16
N GLU A 185 -29.33 2.50 -4.03
CA GLU A 185 -30.47 1.81 -4.65
C GLU A 185 -30.12 1.18 -6.00
N ARG A 186 -28.97 1.55 -6.60
CA ARG A 186 -28.52 1.14 -7.92
C ARG A 186 -27.02 0.89 -7.96
N LEU A 187 -26.60 0.02 -8.88
CA LEU A 187 -25.19 -0.26 -9.16
C LEU A 187 -24.74 0.51 -10.41
N ASN A 188 -23.47 0.91 -10.44
CA ASN A 188 -22.85 1.66 -11.55
C ASN A 188 -23.53 3.01 -11.88
N ASP A 189 -24.25 3.61 -10.93
CA ASP A 189 -25.06 4.82 -11.15
C ASP A 189 -24.30 6.12 -10.80
N GLU A 190 -23.48 6.08 -9.75
CA GLU A 190 -22.80 7.25 -9.22
C GLU A 190 -21.36 6.97 -8.81
N PRO A 191 -20.47 7.99 -8.78
CA PRO A 191 -19.08 7.83 -8.33
C PRO A 191 -18.91 7.31 -6.90
N ASN A 192 -19.89 7.54 -6.01
CA ASN A 192 -19.88 7.02 -4.64
C ASN A 192 -20.55 5.64 -4.51
N GLY A 193 -21.11 5.11 -5.58
CA GLY A 193 -21.81 3.83 -5.60
C GLY A 193 -20.89 2.63 -5.80
N PHE A 194 -21.50 1.45 -5.70
CA PHE A 194 -20.86 0.18 -6.03
C PHE A 194 -21.01 -0.12 -7.51
N GLY A 195 -20.00 -0.75 -8.10
CA GLY A 195 -19.98 -1.02 -9.53
C GLY A 195 -18.65 -1.61 -9.96
N ARG A 196 -18.53 -1.92 -11.25
CA ARG A 196 -17.25 -2.26 -11.85
C ARG A 196 -17.00 -1.57 -13.19
N PRO A 197 -15.76 -1.55 -13.70
CA PRO A 197 -15.41 -0.83 -14.93
C PRO A 197 -16.15 -1.27 -16.19
N THR A 198 -16.64 -2.51 -16.25
CA THR A 198 -17.46 -2.99 -17.37
C THR A 198 -18.87 -2.41 -17.39
N GLY A 199 -19.30 -1.76 -16.31
CA GLY A 199 -20.62 -1.14 -16.22
C GLY A 199 -21.78 -2.15 -16.15
N ASP A 200 -21.51 -3.43 -15.87
CA ASP A 200 -22.51 -4.50 -15.87
C ASP A 200 -23.05 -4.85 -14.47
N GLY A 201 -22.49 -4.28 -13.40
CA GLY A 201 -22.87 -4.53 -12.01
C GLY A 201 -21.67 -4.53 -11.05
N ALA A 202 -21.76 -5.29 -9.95
CA ALA A 202 -20.68 -5.38 -8.96
C ALA A 202 -20.58 -6.77 -8.31
N TYR A 203 -19.36 -7.14 -7.91
CA TYR A 203 -19.13 -8.31 -7.05
C TYR A 203 -19.14 -7.86 -5.59
N PHE A 204 -19.75 -8.68 -4.74
CA PHE A 204 -19.74 -8.52 -3.30
C PHE A 204 -19.29 -9.82 -2.65
N VAL A 205 -18.46 -9.72 -1.61
CA VAL A 205 -18.20 -10.84 -0.71
C VAL A 205 -19.25 -10.83 0.40
N LEU A 206 -19.89 -11.97 0.62
CA LEU A 206 -20.89 -12.20 1.66
C LEU A 206 -20.23 -12.71 2.95
N ALA A 207 -20.95 -12.63 4.07
CA ALA A 207 -20.46 -13.05 5.38
C ALA A 207 -20.30 -14.59 5.52
N ASP A 208 -20.76 -15.36 4.54
CA ASP A 208 -20.46 -16.79 4.40
C ASP A 208 -19.19 -17.07 3.56
N GLY A 209 -18.46 -16.02 3.17
CA GLY A 209 -17.24 -16.07 2.36
C GLY A 209 -17.47 -16.20 0.85
N ARG A 210 -18.72 -16.33 0.38
CA ARG A 210 -19.01 -16.42 -1.07
C ARG A 210 -18.91 -15.05 -1.73
N VAL A 211 -18.31 -15.00 -2.92
CA VAL A 211 -18.35 -13.81 -3.78
C VAL A 211 -19.50 -13.96 -4.78
N LYS A 212 -20.45 -13.03 -4.75
CA LYS A 212 -21.66 -13.03 -5.58
C LYS A 212 -21.69 -11.83 -6.51
N PHE A 213 -22.11 -12.06 -7.76
CA PHE A 213 -22.37 -11.00 -8.72
C PHE A 213 -23.80 -10.49 -8.62
N PHE A 214 -23.96 -9.18 -8.63
CA PHE A 214 -25.24 -8.50 -8.82
C PHE A 214 -25.14 -7.62 -10.06
N GLY A 215 -26.00 -7.85 -11.05
CA GLY A 215 -26.03 -7.06 -12.27
C GLY A 215 -26.93 -5.82 -12.13
N ASN A 216 -26.81 -4.84 -13.03
CA ASN A 216 -27.63 -3.61 -12.97
C ASN A 216 -29.13 -3.85 -13.08
N ALA A 217 -29.55 -4.98 -13.67
CA ALA A 217 -30.96 -5.38 -13.77
C ALA A 217 -31.52 -5.99 -12.47
N VAL A 218 -30.73 -6.06 -11.40
CA VAL A 218 -31.23 -6.51 -10.10
C VAL A 218 -32.33 -5.56 -9.62
N GLY A 219 -33.42 -6.12 -9.08
CA GLY A 219 -34.52 -5.31 -8.57
C GLY A 219 -34.07 -4.43 -7.39
N GLU A 220 -34.53 -3.18 -7.36
CA GLU A 220 -34.22 -2.22 -6.29
C GLU A 220 -34.57 -2.75 -4.89
N GLU A 221 -35.60 -3.60 -4.78
CA GLU A 221 -35.97 -4.28 -3.53
C GLU A 221 -34.87 -5.21 -3.01
N VAL A 222 -34.16 -5.93 -3.90
CA VAL A 222 -33.07 -6.83 -3.51
C VAL A 222 -31.89 -6.02 -2.96
N LEU A 223 -31.52 -4.92 -3.61
CA LEU A 223 -30.46 -4.03 -3.12
C LEU A 223 -30.88 -3.35 -1.82
N ARG A 224 -32.14 -2.92 -1.70
CA ARG A 224 -32.69 -2.36 -0.47
C ARG A 224 -32.66 -3.36 0.68
N ASN A 225 -33.01 -4.62 0.44
CA ASN A 225 -32.93 -5.67 1.45
C ASN A 225 -31.47 -5.97 1.86
N LEU A 226 -30.56 -5.99 0.88
CA LEU A 226 -29.13 -6.20 1.13
C LEU A 226 -28.49 -5.01 1.88
N ALA A 227 -28.88 -3.78 1.56
CA ALA A 227 -28.41 -2.57 2.22
C ALA A 227 -28.88 -2.47 3.67
N ASN A 228 -30.09 -2.95 3.96
CA ASN A 228 -30.74 -2.81 5.27
C ASN A 228 -30.71 -4.08 6.13
N ALA A 229 -29.93 -5.09 5.73
CA ALA A 229 -29.75 -6.33 6.47
C ALA A 229 -29.10 -6.05 7.85
N PRO A 230 -29.64 -6.59 8.97
CA PRO A 230 -29.05 -6.43 10.29
C PRO A 230 -27.59 -6.92 10.38
N PRO A 231 -26.76 -6.33 11.25
CA PRO A 231 -27.08 -5.24 12.20
C PRO A 231 -27.37 -3.91 11.51
N ARG A 232 -27.86 -2.90 12.24
CA ARG A 232 -28.07 -1.56 11.70
C ARG A 232 -27.35 -0.52 12.56
N ALA A 233 -26.20 -0.08 12.06
CA ALA A 233 -25.49 1.06 12.61
C ALA A 233 -26.31 2.35 12.47
N THR A 234 -26.17 3.24 13.44
CA THR A 234 -26.78 4.58 13.46
C THR A 234 -26.16 5.51 12.40
N PRO A 235 -26.85 6.58 11.98
CA PRO A 235 -26.28 7.60 11.10
C PRO A 235 -24.96 8.17 11.63
N GLU A 236 -24.85 8.38 12.94
CA GLU A 236 -23.66 8.91 13.60
C GLU A 236 -22.48 7.93 13.51
N GLN A 237 -22.73 6.62 13.63
CA GLN A 237 -21.71 5.57 13.50
C GLN A 237 -21.21 5.39 12.06
N THR A 238 -22.06 5.67 11.08
CA THR A 238 -21.74 5.49 9.66
C THR A 238 -21.26 6.77 8.96
N ALA A 239 -21.29 7.90 9.67
CA ALA A 239 -20.84 9.18 9.17
C ALA A 239 -19.35 9.16 8.77
N ILE A 240 -19.05 9.75 7.62
CA ILE A 240 -17.69 9.92 7.08
C ILE A 240 -17.36 11.43 7.12
N PRO A 241 -16.13 11.82 7.51
CA PRO A 241 -15.71 13.22 7.50
C PRO A 241 -15.88 13.86 6.12
N THR A 242 -16.27 15.13 6.08
CA THR A 242 -16.51 15.87 4.83
C THR A 242 -15.22 16.22 4.09
N THR A 243 -14.07 16.22 4.79
CA THR A 243 -12.74 16.47 4.21
C THR A 243 -12.38 15.33 3.27
N ARG A 244 -12.64 15.52 1.98
CA ARG A 244 -12.34 14.53 0.94
C ARG A 244 -10.84 14.54 0.63
N VAL A 245 -10.27 13.35 0.50
CA VAL A 245 -9.07 13.15 -0.31
C VAL A 245 -9.52 13.33 -1.76
N GLU A 246 -9.22 14.48 -2.37
CA GLU A 246 -9.64 14.77 -3.74
C GLU A 246 -8.99 13.75 -4.70
N SER A 247 -9.79 13.21 -5.61
CA SER A 247 -9.37 12.19 -6.58
C SER A 247 -9.09 12.79 -7.96
N GLU A 248 -8.43 13.95 -8.02
CA GLU A 248 -7.92 14.47 -9.28
C GLU A 248 -6.79 13.59 -9.82
N THR A 249 -6.43 13.74 -11.09
CA THR A 249 -5.41 12.94 -11.77
C THR A 249 -4.12 12.88 -10.96
N CYS A 250 -3.79 11.67 -10.49
CA CYS A 250 -2.61 11.40 -9.69
C CYS A 250 -1.36 11.50 -10.58
N ASN A 251 -0.51 12.48 -10.29
CA ASN A 251 0.79 12.65 -10.97
C ASN A 251 1.97 12.07 -10.18
N TRP A 252 1.68 11.28 -9.14
CA TRP A 252 2.72 10.63 -8.35
C TRP A 252 3.42 9.54 -9.14
N LYS A 253 4.72 9.41 -8.91
CA LYS A 253 5.56 8.37 -9.51
C LYS A 253 6.20 7.52 -8.42
N TYR A 254 6.16 6.22 -8.64
CA TYR A 254 6.96 5.26 -7.88
C TYR A 254 8.17 4.87 -8.72
N GLU A 255 9.37 4.99 -8.14
CA GLU A 255 10.60 4.54 -8.77
C GLU A 255 11.42 3.67 -7.80
N GLU A 256 11.96 2.56 -8.32
CA GLU A 256 12.97 1.77 -7.62
C GLU A 256 14.34 2.05 -8.25
N ILE A 257 15.28 2.57 -7.45
CA ILE A 257 16.64 2.88 -7.89
C ILE A 257 17.66 1.94 -7.27
N LYS A 258 18.59 1.44 -8.07
CA LYS A 258 19.72 0.64 -7.56
C LYS A 258 20.81 1.59 -7.04
N LEU A 259 21.14 1.48 -5.76
CA LEU A 259 22.21 2.27 -5.14
C LEU A 259 23.58 1.64 -5.37
N GLN A 260 23.63 0.33 -5.51
CA GLN A 260 24.82 -0.43 -5.91
C GLN A 260 24.46 -1.41 -7.04
N PRO A 261 25.35 -1.65 -8.02
CA PRO A 261 25.22 -2.81 -8.90
C PRO A 261 25.13 -4.10 -8.08
N ALA A 262 24.32 -5.06 -8.51
CA ALA A 262 24.26 -6.37 -7.87
C ALA A 262 25.65 -6.99 -7.88
N SER A 263 26.19 -7.30 -6.71
CA SER A 263 27.54 -7.82 -6.53
C SER A 263 27.52 -9.11 -5.71
N ALA A 264 28.70 -9.72 -5.53
CA ALA A 264 28.85 -10.84 -4.61
C ALA A 264 28.57 -10.44 -3.16
N ASP A 265 28.72 -9.15 -2.81
CA ASP A 265 28.63 -8.65 -1.44
C ASP A 265 27.21 -8.31 -1.00
N GLY A 266 26.26 -8.17 -1.94
CA GLY A 266 24.89 -7.77 -1.61
C GLY A 266 24.14 -7.00 -2.69
N VAL A 267 22.96 -6.48 -2.31
CA VAL A 267 22.13 -5.60 -3.11
C VAL A 267 21.65 -4.43 -2.25
N SER A 268 21.76 -3.23 -2.81
CA SER A 268 21.22 -2.00 -2.22
C SER A 268 20.34 -1.28 -3.22
N PHE A 269 19.12 -0.93 -2.82
CA PHE A 269 18.18 -0.16 -3.63
C PHE A 269 17.36 0.77 -2.76
N ALA A 270 16.75 1.78 -3.36
CA ALA A 270 15.78 2.64 -2.70
C ALA A 270 14.47 2.67 -3.47
N LYS A 271 13.36 2.68 -2.73
CA LYS A 271 12.01 2.92 -3.25
C LYS A 271 11.66 4.37 -2.99
N VAL A 272 11.25 5.08 -4.03
CA VAL A 272 11.04 6.53 -4.01
C VAL A 272 9.65 6.86 -4.49
N TRP A 273 8.89 7.57 -3.66
CA TRP A 273 7.60 8.16 -4.01
C TRP A 273 7.79 9.64 -4.29
N ILE A 274 7.53 10.02 -5.53
CA ILE A 274 7.73 11.35 -6.07
C ILE A 274 6.36 11.98 -6.32
N ASP A 275 6.14 13.19 -5.81
CA ASP A 275 4.88 13.90 -6.01
C ASP A 275 4.71 14.45 -7.43
N GLY A 276 3.57 15.10 -7.69
CA GLY A 276 3.27 15.70 -8.99
C GLY A 276 4.21 16.85 -9.40
N ALA A 277 4.94 17.45 -8.46
CA ALA A 277 5.95 18.48 -8.72
C ALA A 277 7.34 17.90 -8.99
N GLY A 278 7.52 16.58 -8.88
CA GLY A 278 8.80 15.91 -9.05
C GLY A 278 9.64 15.86 -7.77
N ILE A 279 9.07 16.18 -6.60
CA ILE A 279 9.78 16.20 -5.31
C ILE A 279 9.65 14.82 -4.64
N PRO A 280 10.76 14.21 -4.19
CA PRO A 280 10.75 12.93 -3.48
C PRO A 280 10.23 13.12 -2.04
N GLN A 281 9.01 12.65 -1.79
CA GLN A 281 8.32 12.78 -0.51
C GLN A 281 8.68 11.66 0.47
N THR A 282 8.83 10.43 -0.03
CA THR A 282 9.21 9.26 0.78
C THR A 282 10.30 8.48 0.05
N VAL A 283 11.42 8.26 0.73
CA VAL A 283 12.53 7.42 0.26
C VAL A 283 12.76 6.31 1.27
N SER A 284 12.56 5.06 0.87
CA SER A 284 12.85 3.89 1.71
C SER A 284 14.03 3.13 1.14
N VAL A 285 15.11 3.06 1.91
CA VAL A 285 16.34 2.36 1.54
C VAL A 285 16.26 0.92 2.00
N PHE A 286 16.77 0.01 1.17
CA PHE A 286 16.89 -1.42 1.47
C PHE A 286 18.31 -1.85 1.14
N CYS A 287 19.03 -2.37 2.14
CA CYS A 287 20.42 -2.80 1.97
C CYS A 287 20.62 -4.19 2.57
N ARG A 288 21.01 -5.14 1.73
CA ARG A 288 21.20 -6.55 2.14
C ARG A 288 22.56 -7.04 1.69
N THR A 289 23.28 -7.70 2.60
CA THR A 289 24.49 -8.46 2.28
C THR A 289 24.13 -9.88 1.88
N ARG A 290 24.99 -10.47 1.04
CA ARG A 290 24.83 -11.85 0.55
C ARG A 290 25.79 -12.76 1.32
N ASP A 291 25.52 -12.98 2.61
CA ASP A 291 26.30 -13.94 3.40
C ASP A 291 25.77 -15.37 3.18
N SER A 292 26.62 -16.22 2.58
CA SER A 292 26.30 -17.63 2.31
C SER A 292 26.33 -18.53 3.55
N THR A 293 26.82 -18.05 4.69
CA THR A 293 26.93 -18.85 5.93
C THR A 293 25.66 -18.80 6.79
N ILE A 294 24.77 -17.84 6.55
CA ILE A 294 23.52 -17.69 7.28
C ILE A 294 22.45 -18.55 6.63
N ARG A 295 22.07 -19.67 7.27
CA ARG A 295 21.09 -20.65 6.74
C ARG A 295 19.68 -20.08 6.45
N ARG A 296 19.36 -18.84 6.88
CA ARG A 296 18.05 -18.19 6.67
C ARG A 296 18.03 -16.65 6.51
N GLY A 297 19.14 -15.92 6.43
CA GLY A 297 19.10 -14.46 6.54
C GLY A 297 20.05 -13.73 5.60
N SER A 298 19.52 -12.73 4.87
CA SER A 298 20.35 -11.64 4.37
C SER A 298 20.85 -10.83 5.57
N GLY A 299 22.16 -10.68 5.74
CA GLY A 299 22.69 -9.70 6.69
C GLY A 299 22.27 -8.30 6.25
N SER A 300 22.01 -7.42 7.20
CA SER A 300 21.80 -6.01 6.91
C SER A 300 23.15 -5.28 7.03
N ARG A 301 23.33 -4.10 6.43
CA ARG A 301 24.57 -3.32 6.58
C ARG A 301 24.32 -1.80 6.53
N LEU A 302 25.30 -1.04 6.99
CA LEU A 302 25.36 0.41 6.78
C LEU A 302 25.44 0.73 5.28
N LEU A 303 24.83 1.85 4.91
CA LEU A 303 24.94 2.40 3.56
C LEU A 303 26.31 3.08 3.41
N SER A 304 27.01 2.80 2.32
CA SER A 304 28.31 3.40 2.04
C SER A 304 28.18 4.86 1.61
N GLU A 305 29.24 5.66 1.76
CA GLU A 305 29.26 7.04 1.28
C GLU A 305 28.90 7.15 -0.21
N GLN A 306 29.36 6.23 -1.06
CA GLN A 306 29.06 6.25 -2.49
C GLN A 306 27.57 6.02 -2.76
N GLU A 307 26.93 5.14 -1.99
CA GLU A 307 25.49 4.88 -2.10
C GLU A 307 24.67 6.08 -1.62
N PHE A 308 25.09 6.73 -0.52
CA PHE A 308 24.49 7.99 -0.09
C PHE A 308 24.65 9.09 -1.15
N ARG A 309 25.84 9.27 -1.74
CA ARG A 309 26.06 10.25 -2.81
C ARG A 309 25.16 9.98 -4.01
N ARG A 310 25.05 8.73 -4.46
CA ARG A 310 24.12 8.37 -5.55
C ARG A 310 22.67 8.68 -5.24
N LEU A 311 22.26 8.47 -3.98
CA LEU A 311 20.90 8.81 -3.56
C LEU A 311 20.70 10.33 -3.56
N HIS A 312 21.63 11.08 -2.98
CA HIS A 312 21.60 12.53 -2.88
C HIS A 312 21.68 13.21 -4.26
N ASP A 313 22.62 12.82 -5.11
CA ASP A 313 22.80 13.36 -6.47
C ASP A 313 21.51 13.27 -7.30
N LYS A 314 20.73 12.21 -7.07
CA LYS A 314 19.46 11.99 -7.79
C LYS A 314 18.26 12.64 -7.10
N TYR A 315 18.25 12.67 -5.76
CA TYR A 315 17.11 13.11 -4.95
C TYR A 315 17.57 14.04 -3.81
N PRO A 316 18.12 15.23 -4.12
CA PRO A 316 18.67 16.11 -3.09
C PRO A 316 17.59 16.65 -2.15
N SER A 317 16.38 16.88 -2.66
CA SER A 317 15.21 17.37 -1.90
C SER A 317 14.41 16.26 -1.20
N THR A 318 15.09 15.21 -0.72
CA THR A 318 14.43 14.12 0.02
C THR A 318 13.93 14.64 1.36
N ARG A 319 12.61 14.57 1.58
CA ARG A 319 11.98 15.03 2.83
C ARG A 319 11.88 13.97 3.92
N LYS A 320 11.67 12.71 3.53
CA LYS A 320 11.51 11.60 4.50
C LYS A 320 12.36 10.41 4.08
N LEU A 321 13.30 10.02 4.93
CA LEU A 321 14.24 8.93 4.68
C LEU A 321 14.01 7.78 5.67
N PHE A 322 13.78 6.57 5.15
CA PHE A 322 13.47 5.37 5.92
C PHE A 322 14.41 4.22 5.60
N GLY A 323 14.39 3.19 6.45
CA GLY A 323 15.02 1.90 6.17
C GLY A 323 16.54 1.88 6.29
N LEU A 324 17.14 2.89 6.92
CA LEU A 324 18.55 2.83 7.26
C LEU A 324 18.76 1.81 8.39
N HIS A 325 19.68 0.88 8.22
CA HIS A 325 20.00 -0.11 9.27
C HIS A 325 20.81 0.49 10.42
N GLY A 326 21.50 1.59 10.17
CA GLY A 326 22.27 2.27 11.18
C GLY A 326 22.78 3.61 10.69
N ILE A 327 23.14 4.45 11.65
CA ILE A 327 23.81 5.72 11.40
C ILE A 327 25.03 5.79 12.32
N ASP A 328 26.20 5.89 11.68
CA ASP A 328 27.46 6.26 12.31
C ASP A 328 27.86 7.70 11.95
N ASP A 329 29.00 8.18 12.43
CA ASP A 329 29.48 9.54 12.14
C ASP A 329 29.67 9.83 10.64
N ALA A 330 30.07 8.83 9.85
CA ALA A 330 30.23 8.97 8.40
C ALA A 330 28.86 9.12 7.72
N SER A 331 27.92 8.24 8.08
CA SER A 331 26.54 8.30 7.63
C SER A 331 25.88 9.63 8.01
N ALA A 332 26.07 10.10 9.24
CA ALA A 332 25.54 11.37 9.71
C ALA A 332 26.02 12.56 8.87
N LYS A 333 27.30 12.60 8.48
CA LYS A 333 27.84 13.63 7.57
C LYS A 333 27.24 13.57 6.16
N MET A 334 26.93 12.38 5.68
CA MET A 334 26.24 12.21 4.40
C MET A 334 24.77 12.63 4.49
N ILE A 335 24.08 12.26 5.56
CA ILE A 335 22.67 12.61 5.80
C ILE A 335 22.52 14.13 5.97
N ALA A 336 23.49 14.80 6.59
CA ALA A 336 23.49 16.25 6.75
C ALA A 336 23.48 17.05 5.42
N GLN A 337 23.66 16.39 4.26
CA GLN A 337 23.59 17.01 2.94
C GLN A 337 22.15 17.11 2.39
N PHE A 338 21.18 16.43 3.00
CA PHE A 338 19.76 16.52 2.64
C PHE A 338 19.10 17.69 3.38
N GLU A 339 19.21 18.90 2.81
CA GLU A 339 18.76 20.15 3.45
C GLU A 339 17.25 20.20 3.74
N ASP A 340 16.45 19.50 2.91
CA ASP A 340 14.99 19.43 3.02
C ASP A 340 14.50 18.28 3.93
N LEU A 341 15.41 17.56 4.61
CA LEU A 341 15.05 16.36 5.37
C LEU A 341 14.25 16.73 6.65
N GLU A 342 13.01 16.28 6.69
CA GLU A 342 12.07 16.51 7.79
C GLU A 342 11.89 15.29 8.70
N PHE A 343 12.04 14.08 8.15
CA PHE A 343 11.88 12.82 8.87
C PHE A 343 13.04 11.86 8.54
N LEU A 344 13.60 11.24 9.58
CA LEU A 344 14.67 10.26 9.47
C LEU A 344 14.37 9.02 10.32
N GLU A 345 14.29 7.85 9.70
CA GLU A 345 14.23 6.55 10.39
C GLU A 345 15.51 5.75 10.19
N THR A 346 16.06 5.27 11.31
CA THR A 346 17.14 4.29 11.35
C THR A 346 16.80 3.18 12.34
N GLU A 347 17.32 1.98 12.10
CA GLU A 347 17.19 0.90 13.07
C GLU A 347 18.05 1.16 14.29
N ARG A 348 19.29 1.64 14.10
CA ARG A 348 20.30 1.77 15.17
C ARG A 348 21.14 3.05 15.01
N ILE A 349 21.85 3.44 16.07
CA ILE A 349 22.76 4.60 16.08
C ILE A 349 24.07 4.26 16.80
N GLN A 350 25.18 4.82 16.30
CA GLN A 350 26.46 4.90 16.98
C GLN A 350 27.13 6.22 16.63
N LEU A 351 26.80 7.25 17.39
CA LEU A 351 27.22 8.62 17.11
C LEU A 351 28.22 9.08 18.18
N SER A 352 29.29 9.72 17.75
CA SER A 352 30.11 10.56 18.63
C SER A 352 29.60 12.01 18.57
N ALA A 353 30.24 12.90 19.33
CA ALA A 353 30.01 14.34 19.22
C ALA A 353 30.10 14.87 17.77
N THR A 354 30.96 14.26 16.93
CA THR A 354 31.11 14.69 15.53
C THR A 354 29.87 14.34 14.70
N GLY A 355 29.31 13.14 14.88
CA GLY A 355 28.08 12.72 14.20
C GLY A 355 26.87 13.54 14.66
N LEU A 356 26.77 13.81 15.97
CA LEU A 356 25.71 14.66 16.53
C LEU A 356 25.77 16.09 15.96
N GLN A 357 26.97 16.69 15.89
CA GLN A 357 27.17 18.00 15.25
C GLN A 357 26.81 18.01 13.77
N ALA A 358 26.94 16.89 13.06
CA ALA A 358 26.51 16.79 11.68
C ALA A 358 24.97 16.81 11.58
N LEU A 359 24.28 16.03 12.41
CA LEU A 359 22.80 15.99 12.43
C LEU A 359 22.18 17.32 12.90
N GLN A 360 22.84 18.04 13.81
CA GLN A 360 22.43 19.39 14.26
C GLN A 360 22.34 20.42 13.12
N LYS A 361 23.01 20.16 11.99
CA LYS A 361 22.99 21.08 10.83
C LYS A 361 21.75 20.90 9.95
N LEU A 362 20.91 19.89 10.20
CA LEU A 362 19.70 19.65 9.43
C LEU A 362 18.61 20.64 9.86
N PRO A 363 18.30 21.67 9.05
CA PRO A 363 17.47 22.79 9.50
C PRO A 363 15.98 22.45 9.58
N GLN A 364 15.55 21.40 8.88
CA GLN A 364 14.15 21.00 8.78
C GLN A 364 13.82 19.71 9.53
N LEU A 365 14.79 19.06 10.18
CA LEU A 365 14.58 17.77 10.81
C LEU A 365 13.66 17.91 12.03
N LYS A 366 12.42 17.45 11.88
CA LYS A 366 11.37 17.54 12.90
C LYS A 366 11.24 16.27 13.71
N ILE A 367 11.42 15.12 13.07
CA ILE A 367 11.23 13.81 13.72
C ILE A 367 12.38 12.89 13.32
N MET A 368 13.01 12.27 14.32
CA MET A 368 13.97 11.20 14.13
C MET A 368 13.51 9.97 14.89
N ARG A 369 13.26 8.89 14.15
CA ARG A 369 12.89 7.60 14.70
C ARG A 369 14.10 6.68 14.71
N VAL A 370 14.39 6.13 15.88
CA VAL A 370 15.41 5.09 16.05
C VAL A 370 14.74 3.85 16.60
N ARG A 371 14.81 2.73 15.88
CA ARG A 371 14.12 1.50 16.30
C ARG A 371 14.68 0.97 17.61
N CYS A 372 16.00 0.94 17.76
CA CYS A 372 16.64 0.55 19.00
C CYS A 372 17.90 1.37 19.32
N TRP A 373 18.07 1.70 20.61
CA TRP A 373 19.22 2.44 21.13
C TRP A 373 19.57 1.99 22.55
N HIS A 374 20.77 2.29 23.02
CA HIS A 374 21.06 2.32 24.46
C HIS A 374 20.46 3.57 25.09
N GLN A 375 20.12 3.49 26.37
CA GLN A 375 19.50 4.59 27.09
C GLN A 375 20.38 5.86 27.07
N ALA A 376 21.68 5.72 27.39
CA ALA A 376 22.62 6.84 27.39
C ALA A 376 22.74 7.52 26.00
N ALA A 377 22.81 6.73 24.93
CA ALA A 377 22.88 7.27 23.57
C ALA A 377 21.57 7.97 23.16
N GLY A 378 20.43 7.45 23.57
CA GLY A 378 19.13 8.08 23.34
C GLY A 378 18.98 9.42 24.08
N ASP A 379 19.47 9.49 25.32
CA ASP A 379 19.45 10.73 26.12
C ASP A 379 20.39 11.79 25.56
N GLU A 380 21.60 11.41 25.13
CA GLU A 380 22.54 12.31 24.46
C GLU A 380 21.99 12.82 23.12
N LEU A 381 21.34 11.95 22.33
CA LEU A 381 20.70 12.34 21.07
C LEU A 381 19.58 13.37 21.31
N LYS A 382 18.72 13.14 22.30
CA LYS A 382 17.66 14.09 22.69
C LYS A 382 18.21 15.42 23.17
N ALA A 383 19.28 15.41 23.97
CA ALA A 383 19.92 16.63 24.43
C ALA A 383 20.57 17.42 23.29
N SER A 384 21.10 16.71 22.28
CA SER A 384 21.80 17.31 21.15
C SER A 384 20.87 17.84 20.06
N LEU A 385 19.63 17.35 19.98
CA LEU A 385 18.63 17.72 18.96
C LEU A 385 17.31 18.18 19.64
N PRO A 386 17.32 19.31 20.37
CA PRO A 386 16.17 19.73 21.19
C PRO A 386 14.93 20.11 20.36
N ASP A 387 15.12 20.57 19.13
CA ASP A 387 14.02 20.97 18.23
C ASP A 387 13.47 19.77 17.40
N CYS A 388 14.06 18.59 17.55
CA CYS A 388 13.65 17.36 16.88
C CYS A 388 12.94 16.42 17.86
N GLU A 389 11.74 15.95 17.50
CA GLU A 389 11.06 14.88 18.25
C GLU A 389 11.81 13.55 18.03
N ILE A 390 12.52 13.09 19.05
CA ILE A 390 13.23 11.81 19.03
C ILE A 390 12.30 10.68 19.51
N ARG A 391 11.98 9.75 18.61
CA ARG A 391 11.09 8.61 18.87
C ARG A 391 11.89 7.31 18.93
N GLY A 392 11.72 6.57 20.02
CA GLY A 392 12.35 5.26 20.23
C GLY A 392 11.31 4.15 20.26
N ALA A 393 11.63 2.98 19.69
CA ALA A 393 10.76 1.81 19.83
C ALA A 393 11.22 0.87 20.95
N TRP A 394 12.53 0.63 21.09
CA TRP A 394 13.08 -0.34 22.06
C TRP A 394 14.39 0.14 22.68
N GLN A 395 14.53 0.01 24.00
CA GLN A 395 15.81 0.25 24.69
C GLN A 395 16.62 -1.05 24.75
N LEU A 396 17.85 -1.00 24.26
CA LEU A 396 18.81 -2.10 24.34
C LEU A 396 19.46 -2.11 25.72
N PRO A 397 19.59 -3.29 26.35
CA PRO A 397 20.48 -3.47 27.49
C PRO A 397 21.90 -3.00 27.18
N ASP A 398 22.58 -2.38 28.14
CA ASP A 398 23.91 -1.77 27.95
C ASP A 398 25.02 -2.77 27.59
N ASP A 399 24.80 -4.07 27.79
CA ASP A 399 25.73 -5.15 27.45
C ASP A 399 25.63 -5.62 25.98
N VAL A 400 24.64 -5.16 25.22
CA VAL A 400 24.42 -5.55 23.81
C VAL A 400 25.10 -4.57 22.88
N GLN A 401 26.03 -5.02 22.02
CA GLN A 401 26.67 -4.10 21.06
C GLN A 401 25.67 -3.60 19.99
N PRO A 402 25.64 -2.28 19.65
CA PRO A 402 24.70 -1.70 18.70
C PRO A 402 24.72 -2.33 17.31
N PHE A 403 25.83 -2.92 16.86
CA PHE A 403 25.94 -3.51 15.52
C PHE A 403 26.32 -4.98 15.53
N ASP A 404 26.04 -5.72 16.60
CA ASP A 404 26.15 -7.18 16.51
C ASP A 404 24.96 -7.71 15.71
N TRP A 405 25.25 -8.33 14.56
CA TRP A 405 24.26 -8.73 13.54
C TRP A 405 23.66 -10.12 13.82
N LEU A 406 23.95 -10.73 14.97
CA LEU A 406 23.74 -12.16 15.24
C LEU A 406 22.92 -12.51 16.49
N THR A 407 22.40 -11.56 17.26
CA THR A 407 21.75 -11.88 18.54
C THR A 407 20.23 -11.74 18.59
N TRP A 408 19.52 -11.51 17.48
CA TRP A 408 18.04 -11.62 17.43
C TRP A 408 17.51 -12.06 16.06
#